data_AF-A0A1Y6CMJ3-F1
#
_entry.id   AF-A0A1Y6CMJ3-F1
#
_cell.length_a   1.000
_cell.length_b   1.000
_cell.length_c   1.000
_cell.angle_alpha   90.00
_cell.angle_beta   90.00
_cell.angle_gamma   90.00
#
_symmetry.space_group_name_H-M   'P 1'
#
loop_
_entity.id
_entity.type
_entity.pdbx_description
1 polymer ?
#
loop_
_entity_poly.entity_id
_entity_poly.type
_entity_poly.pdbx_seq_one_letter_code
_entity_poly.pdbx_strand_id
1 'polypeptide(L)'
;MKTFALLCFLTFLPTFLYASVEDRSDFKVLEVEDPEAAVVIFPGAYIESGKYLALARKIQANASRPTQVYIAKFFGDFANPLQTGARIDRVLRELEDLGLSQAKTKTFLAGHSHGGIAASDTAQSKGLAGLVLMGSYLAETPLIGKDLASYPIPVLTLGGERDGLTGFSFIGREFLKSQKLDPEQRLQKPVILLPKINHMQFADGSELNDDLTALAPLDTAHRQIADVINGFMDQQLTGQLSLEAYTAQTAQALNPILKAWQDDDGTCKRSQEAVAGLSTKDWQRLNLTEKIYRNKTDYAAFVFDKSSIDDQFNLYIPTYLEASLNLVDVSQNTYLSPEVVGCKLRSQAAIITATEMSPERPASSCARLNFETLSRAYKSLTPDQKSQVLASFSADDFYLLGEMSDEGKKTRTVTSSLLKITESIKDRGDQWAIGSFPSLKKGRKGWELNTYSVETSTDAVGNFGGAFYCKVIPQSRFVEWLLLFSQR
;
A
#
# COMPACT_ATOMS: atom_id res chain seq x y z
N MET A 1 -60.26 -46.79 -17.90
CA MET A 1 -58.90 -47.28 -17.57
C MET A 1 -57.88 -46.29 -18.09
N LYS A 2 -56.91 -45.90 -17.24
CA LYS A 2 -55.78 -44.96 -17.45
C LYS A 2 -56.22 -43.48 -17.43
N THR A 3 -56.07 -42.65 -16.38
CA THR A 3 -55.02 -42.42 -15.35
C THR A 3 -53.65 -42.07 -15.92
N PHE A 4 -53.22 -40.81 -15.76
CA PHE A 4 -51.86 -40.29 -15.44
C PHE A 4 -51.91 -38.74 -15.51
N ALA A 5 -52.12 -38.07 -14.37
CA ALA A 5 -51.10 -37.44 -13.52
C ALA A 5 -50.46 -36.17 -14.13
N LEU A 6 -51.13 -35.03 -13.89
CA LEU A 6 -50.58 -33.69 -14.12
C LEU A 6 -49.83 -33.27 -12.85
N LEU A 7 -48.50 -33.33 -12.90
CA LEU A 7 -47.61 -32.98 -11.80
C LEU A 7 -47.58 -31.45 -11.65
N CYS A 8 -48.02 -30.95 -10.49
CA CYS A 8 -47.84 -29.55 -10.08
C CYS A 8 -46.34 -29.25 -9.87
N PHE A 9 -45.73 -28.53 -10.80
CA PHE A 9 -44.50 -27.77 -10.55
C PHE A 9 -44.90 -26.38 -10.05
N LEU A 10 -45.19 -26.27 -8.75
CA LEU A 10 -45.11 -24.99 -8.05
C LEU A 10 -43.64 -24.74 -7.73
N THR A 11 -42.93 -24.11 -8.65
CA THR A 11 -41.66 -23.46 -8.32
C THR A 11 -41.98 -22.28 -7.41
N PHE A 12 -41.63 -22.40 -6.13
CA PHE A 12 -41.43 -21.25 -5.26
C PHE A 12 -40.30 -20.41 -5.87
N LEU A 13 -40.65 -19.50 -6.78
CA LEU A 13 -39.78 -18.37 -7.10
C LEU A 13 -39.77 -17.50 -5.84
N PRO A 14 -38.63 -17.32 -5.15
CA PRO A 14 -38.54 -16.29 -4.13
C PRO A 14 -38.89 -14.99 -4.83
N THR A 15 -39.99 -14.39 -4.40
CA THR A 15 -40.39 -13.05 -4.83
C THR A 15 -39.32 -12.14 -4.23
N PHE A 16 -38.25 -11.89 -4.97
CA PHE A 16 -37.33 -10.80 -4.66
C PHE A 16 -38.16 -9.53 -4.77
N LEU A 17 -38.71 -9.09 -3.64
CA LEU A 17 -39.21 -7.73 -3.44
C LEU A 17 -38.03 -6.82 -3.79
N TYR A 18 -38.06 -6.26 -5.00
CA TYR A 18 -37.12 -5.22 -5.38
C TYR A 18 -37.37 -4.05 -4.44
N ALA A 19 -36.39 -3.72 -3.60
CA ALA A 19 -36.45 -2.52 -2.76
C ALA A 19 -36.72 -1.30 -3.64
N SER A 20 -37.71 -0.50 -3.27
CA SER A 20 -37.95 0.80 -3.90
C SER A 20 -36.76 1.71 -3.63
N VAL A 21 -36.25 2.34 -4.68
CA VAL A 21 -35.24 3.41 -4.54
C VAL A 21 -35.99 4.71 -4.42
N GLU A 22 -35.89 5.36 -3.26
CA GLU A 22 -36.38 6.73 -3.09
C GLU A 22 -35.25 7.73 -3.29
N ASP A 23 -35.45 8.68 -4.19
CA ASP A 23 -34.49 9.75 -4.45
C ASP A 23 -34.91 11.00 -3.66
N ARG A 24 -34.31 11.17 -2.47
CA ARG A 24 -34.54 12.33 -1.60
C ARG A 24 -33.56 13.45 -1.91
N SER A 25 -33.83 14.66 -1.43
CA SER A 25 -32.94 15.82 -1.65
C SER A 25 -31.50 15.57 -1.16
N ASP A 26 -31.36 14.81 -0.08
CA ASP A 26 -30.08 14.58 0.59
C ASP A 26 -29.56 13.14 0.50
N PHE A 27 -30.40 12.20 0.06
CA PHE A 27 -30.06 10.77 0.04
C PHE A 27 -30.68 10.04 -1.15
N LYS A 28 -30.08 8.92 -1.51
CA LYS A 28 -30.79 7.81 -2.16
C LYS A 28 -31.00 6.72 -1.13
N VAL A 29 -32.21 6.21 -0.99
CA VAL A 29 -32.56 5.21 0.05
C VAL A 29 -33.05 3.94 -0.61
N LEU A 30 -32.55 2.80 -0.15
CA LEU A 30 -33.06 1.47 -0.47
C LEU A 30 -33.78 0.95 0.77
N GLU A 31 -35.11 1.05 0.76
CA GLU A 31 -35.93 0.75 1.94
C GLU A 31 -36.12 -0.76 2.15
N VAL A 32 -36.23 -1.14 3.42
CA VAL A 32 -36.58 -2.48 3.91
C VAL A 32 -37.55 -2.30 5.06
N GLU A 33 -38.53 -3.19 5.19
CA GLU A 33 -39.38 -3.26 6.38
C GLU A 33 -38.57 -3.75 7.59
N ASP A 34 -38.74 -3.07 8.73
CA ASP A 34 -38.13 -3.43 10.03
C ASP A 34 -36.61 -3.74 9.97
N PRO A 35 -35.76 -2.79 9.53
CA PRO A 35 -34.32 -3.01 9.41
C PRO A 35 -33.66 -3.22 10.77
N GLU A 36 -32.85 -4.26 10.90
CA GLU A 36 -31.99 -4.51 12.07
C GLU A 36 -30.66 -3.74 11.98
N ALA A 37 -30.24 -3.42 10.76
CA ALA A 37 -29.04 -2.64 10.48
C ALA A 37 -29.31 -1.54 9.45
N ALA A 38 -28.54 -0.46 9.53
CA ALA A 38 -28.52 0.58 8.52
C ALA A 38 -27.08 0.89 8.09
N VAL A 39 -26.84 1.06 6.80
CA VAL A 39 -25.55 1.50 6.24
C VAL A 39 -25.73 2.85 5.58
N VAL A 40 -24.94 3.84 5.99
CA VAL A 40 -24.85 5.13 5.29
C VAL A 40 -23.56 5.16 4.50
N ILE A 41 -23.63 5.44 3.20
CA ILE A 41 -22.46 5.52 2.31
C ILE A 41 -22.13 6.98 2.02
N PHE A 42 -20.88 7.37 2.32
CA PHE A 42 -20.29 8.63 1.91
C PHE A 42 -19.48 8.42 0.61
N PRO A 43 -19.87 9.10 -0.49
CA PRO A 43 -19.13 9.04 -1.75
C PRO A 43 -17.68 9.52 -1.64
N GLY A 44 -16.83 8.96 -2.50
CA GLY A 44 -15.51 9.52 -2.82
C GLY A 44 -15.60 10.89 -3.49
N ALA A 45 -14.47 11.60 -3.50
CA ALA A 45 -14.40 12.97 -4.00
C ALA A 45 -14.83 13.05 -5.47
N TYR A 46 -15.79 13.93 -5.75
CA TYR A 46 -16.32 14.21 -7.08
C TYR A 46 -17.00 13.01 -7.76
N ILE A 47 -17.43 12.02 -6.97
CA ILE A 47 -18.21 10.88 -7.45
C ILE A 47 -19.67 11.08 -7.05
N GLU A 48 -20.54 11.17 -8.05
CA GLU A 48 -21.98 11.31 -7.84
C GLU A 48 -22.52 10.16 -6.96
N SER A 49 -23.36 10.50 -5.97
CA SER A 49 -24.05 9.52 -5.11
C SER A 49 -24.74 8.38 -5.89
N GLY A 50 -25.30 8.66 -7.07
CA GLY A 50 -25.95 7.65 -7.90
C GLY A 50 -25.07 6.47 -8.29
N LYS A 51 -23.74 6.67 -8.33
CA LYS A 51 -22.79 5.64 -8.69
C LYS A 51 -22.67 4.52 -7.64
N TYR A 52 -23.17 4.71 -6.43
CA TYR A 52 -23.11 3.67 -5.39
C TYR A 52 -24.36 2.79 -5.36
N LEU A 53 -25.35 3.03 -6.23
CA LEU A 53 -26.62 2.30 -6.22
C LEU A 53 -26.44 0.80 -6.48
N ALA A 54 -25.60 0.41 -7.44
CA ALA A 54 -25.37 -1.01 -7.73
C ALA A 54 -24.72 -1.73 -6.53
N LEU A 55 -23.72 -1.11 -5.90
CA LEU A 55 -23.10 -1.64 -4.69
C LEU A 55 -24.09 -1.70 -3.52
N ALA A 56 -24.86 -0.64 -3.28
CA ALA A 56 -25.88 -0.60 -2.23
C ALA A 56 -26.90 -1.73 -2.36
N ARG A 57 -27.35 -2.02 -3.60
CA ARG A 57 -28.24 -3.17 -3.87
C ARG A 57 -27.57 -4.50 -3.52
N LYS A 58 -26.27 -4.67 -3.77
CA LYS A 58 -25.55 -5.90 -3.41
C LYS A 58 -25.39 -6.03 -1.89
N ILE A 59 -25.08 -4.95 -1.19
CA ILE A 59 -25.02 -4.93 0.29
C ILE A 59 -26.36 -5.43 0.84
N GLN A 60 -27.47 -4.82 0.41
CA GLN A 60 -28.82 -5.21 0.84
C GLN A 60 -29.18 -6.65 0.46
N ALA A 61 -28.93 -7.07 -0.78
CA ALA A 61 -29.30 -8.39 -1.27
C ALA A 61 -28.50 -9.54 -0.64
N ASN A 62 -27.26 -9.26 -0.21
CA ASN A 62 -26.37 -10.25 0.40
C ASN A 62 -26.38 -10.19 1.93
N ALA A 63 -27.16 -9.29 2.55
CA ALA A 63 -27.20 -9.16 3.99
C ALA A 63 -27.93 -10.37 4.59
N SER A 64 -27.38 -10.93 5.68
CA SER A 64 -28.05 -12.02 6.42
C SER A 64 -29.25 -11.51 7.23
N ARG A 65 -29.39 -10.18 7.35
CA ARG A 65 -30.41 -9.47 8.13
C ARG A 65 -31.01 -8.32 7.31
N PRO A 66 -32.26 -7.92 7.59
CA PRO A 66 -32.87 -6.72 7.02
C PRO A 66 -31.96 -5.50 7.20
N THR A 67 -31.42 -5.00 6.09
CA THR A 67 -30.44 -3.90 6.10
C THR A 67 -30.91 -2.77 5.20
N GLN A 68 -31.11 -1.60 5.77
CA GLN A 68 -31.44 -0.39 5.02
C GLN A 68 -30.16 0.31 4.57
N VAL A 69 -30.12 0.80 3.32
CA VAL A 69 -28.94 1.50 2.79
C VAL A 69 -29.29 2.92 2.37
N TYR A 70 -28.52 3.87 2.89
CA TYR A 70 -28.59 5.30 2.56
C TYR A 70 -27.32 5.70 1.81
N ILE A 71 -27.45 6.44 0.72
CA ILE A 71 -26.31 7.02 0.00
C ILE A 71 -26.38 8.53 0.11
N ALA A 72 -25.43 9.13 0.81
CA ALA A 72 -25.43 10.56 1.09
C ALA A 72 -25.11 11.40 -0.15
N LYS A 73 -25.84 12.50 -0.33
CA LYS A 73 -25.55 13.54 -1.32
C LYS A 73 -24.82 14.71 -0.67
N PHE A 74 -23.73 15.14 -1.28
CA PHE A 74 -22.95 16.30 -0.83
C PHE A 74 -22.94 17.38 -1.89
N PHE A 75 -22.77 18.64 -1.47
CA PHE A 75 -22.62 19.72 -2.40
C PHE A 75 -21.31 19.55 -3.21
N GLY A 76 -21.41 19.62 -4.54
CA GLY A 76 -20.27 19.40 -5.44
C GLY A 76 -19.70 17.99 -5.41
N ASP A 77 -20.49 16.99 -4.98
CA ASP A 77 -20.08 15.58 -4.85
C ASP A 77 -18.82 15.39 -3.99
N PHE A 78 -18.65 16.25 -2.98
CA PHE A 78 -17.48 16.24 -2.11
C PHE A 78 -17.90 16.21 -0.64
N ALA A 79 -17.60 15.10 0.05
CA ALA A 79 -17.86 14.93 1.47
C ALA A 79 -17.04 15.92 2.31
N ASN A 80 -17.61 17.10 2.57
CA ASN A 80 -16.98 18.15 3.35
C ASN A 80 -17.39 18.08 4.83
N PRO A 81 -16.48 18.39 5.77
CA PRO A 81 -16.75 18.29 7.21
C PRO A 81 -17.97 19.09 7.71
N LEU A 82 -18.34 20.17 7.01
CA LEU A 82 -19.49 21.00 7.40
C LEU A 82 -20.84 20.30 7.16
N GLN A 83 -20.88 19.33 6.24
CA GLN A 83 -22.11 18.59 5.91
C GLN A 83 -22.17 17.21 6.56
N THR A 84 -21.04 16.55 6.83
CA THR A 84 -21.03 15.13 7.24
C THR A 84 -21.86 14.85 8.49
N GLY A 85 -21.70 15.66 9.54
CA GLY A 85 -22.47 15.53 10.79
C GLY A 85 -23.97 15.67 10.57
N ALA A 86 -24.38 16.72 9.83
CA ALA A 86 -25.78 16.98 9.52
C ALA A 86 -26.41 15.88 8.65
N ARG A 87 -25.64 15.23 7.77
CA ARG A 87 -26.11 14.06 7.00
C ARG A 87 -26.45 12.90 7.92
N ILE A 88 -25.55 12.55 8.85
CA ILE A 88 -25.84 11.47 9.80
C ILE A 88 -27.02 11.83 10.71
N ASP A 89 -27.09 13.05 11.23
CA ASP A 89 -28.21 13.50 12.07
C ASP A 89 -29.56 13.42 11.37
N ARG A 90 -29.59 13.57 10.04
CA ARG A 90 -30.82 13.40 9.27
C ARG A 90 -31.20 11.93 9.15
N VAL A 91 -30.26 11.03 8.83
CA VAL A 91 -30.55 9.58 8.78
C VAL A 91 -31.00 9.05 10.14
N LEU A 92 -30.33 9.44 11.23
CA LEU A 92 -30.69 9.00 12.58
C LEU A 92 -32.10 9.45 12.98
N ARG A 93 -32.50 10.68 12.62
CA ARG A 93 -33.87 11.16 12.84
C ARG A 93 -34.90 10.43 11.98
N GLU A 94 -34.61 10.17 10.70
CA GLU A 94 -35.52 9.41 9.83
C GLU A 94 -35.75 7.98 10.37
N LEU A 95 -34.70 7.32 10.89
CA LEU A 95 -34.85 6.04 11.58
C LEU A 95 -35.67 6.17 12.88
N GLU A 96 -35.43 7.21 13.68
CA GLU A 96 -36.17 7.46 14.91
C GLU A 96 -37.67 7.72 14.66
N ASP A 97 -38.00 8.49 13.62
CA ASP A 97 -39.38 8.79 13.19
C ASP A 97 -40.13 7.51 12.77
N LEU A 98 -39.42 6.49 12.29
CA LEU A 98 -39.94 5.15 11.98
C LEU A 98 -40.00 4.22 13.21
N GLY A 99 -39.60 4.69 14.39
CA GLY A 99 -39.54 3.90 15.62
C GLY A 99 -38.32 2.97 15.71
N LEU A 100 -37.31 3.19 14.88
CA LEU A 100 -36.10 2.38 14.67
C LEU A 100 -34.85 3.03 15.31
N SER A 101 -34.89 3.27 16.63
CA SER A 101 -33.76 3.87 17.36
C SER A 101 -32.45 3.07 17.21
N GLN A 102 -31.29 3.68 17.52
CA GLN A 102 -29.97 3.00 17.57
C GLN A 102 -29.93 1.76 18.49
N ALA A 103 -30.87 1.63 19.43
CA ALA A 103 -30.99 0.42 20.25
C ALA A 103 -31.55 -0.76 19.45
N LYS A 104 -32.41 -0.50 18.46
CA LYS A 104 -33.07 -1.50 17.59
C LYS A 104 -32.34 -1.69 16.27
N THR A 105 -31.90 -0.60 15.65
CA THR A 105 -31.28 -0.59 14.33
C THR A 105 -29.88 -0.03 14.44
N LYS A 106 -28.87 -0.88 14.29
CA LYS A 106 -27.47 -0.48 14.40
C LYS A 106 -27.03 0.21 13.12
N THR A 107 -26.57 1.46 13.22
CA THR A 107 -26.10 2.22 12.06
C THR A 107 -24.59 2.11 11.91
N PHE A 108 -24.17 1.72 10.70
CA PHE A 108 -22.80 1.72 10.23
C PHE A 108 -22.61 2.86 9.24
N LEU A 109 -21.41 3.44 9.22
CA LEU A 109 -21.02 4.44 8.23
C LEU A 109 -19.93 3.87 7.35
N ALA A 110 -20.16 3.86 6.05
CA ALA A 110 -19.19 3.50 5.04
C ALA A 110 -18.73 4.74 4.28
N GLY A 111 -17.46 4.82 3.90
CA GLY A 111 -16.95 5.90 3.09
C GLY A 111 -15.93 5.42 2.06
N HIS A 112 -16.09 5.84 0.80
CA HIS A 112 -15.16 5.54 -0.28
C HIS A 112 -14.09 6.62 -0.39
N SER A 113 -12.81 6.26 -0.46
CA SER A 113 -11.71 7.19 -0.73
C SER A 113 -11.71 8.36 0.26
N HIS A 114 -11.77 9.61 -0.24
CA HIS A 114 -11.98 10.83 0.56
C HIS A 114 -13.22 10.77 1.47
N GLY A 115 -14.31 10.14 1.02
CA GLY A 115 -15.51 9.91 1.82
C GLY A 115 -15.23 9.08 3.08
N GLY A 116 -14.27 8.15 3.04
CA GLY A 116 -13.79 7.40 4.21
C GLY A 116 -13.06 8.27 5.21
N ILE A 117 -12.21 9.19 4.72
CA ILE A 117 -11.53 10.18 5.57
C ILE A 117 -12.57 11.06 6.28
N ALA A 118 -13.54 11.61 5.53
CA ALA A 118 -14.60 12.46 6.08
C ALA A 118 -15.57 11.70 7.01
N ALA A 119 -15.80 10.41 6.75
CA ALA A 119 -16.66 9.56 7.56
C ALA A 119 -16.10 9.31 8.96
N SER A 120 -14.77 9.22 9.10
CA SER A 120 -14.14 8.78 10.36
C SER A 120 -14.53 9.66 11.56
N ASP A 121 -14.31 10.98 11.54
CA ASP A 121 -14.72 11.86 12.65
C ASP A 121 -16.22 11.79 12.96
N THR A 122 -17.01 11.64 11.90
CA THR A 122 -18.46 11.60 12.02
C THR A 122 -18.92 10.30 12.69
N ALA A 123 -18.35 9.16 12.30
CA ALA A 123 -18.70 7.86 12.90
C ALA A 123 -18.36 7.83 14.39
N GLN A 124 -17.16 8.33 14.75
CA GLN A 124 -16.72 8.41 16.14
C GLN A 124 -17.61 9.33 16.97
N SER A 125 -17.81 10.58 16.52
CA SER A 125 -18.58 11.58 17.28
C SER A 125 -20.05 11.22 17.47
N LYS A 126 -20.62 10.41 16.57
CA LYS A 126 -22.01 9.95 16.62
C LYS A 126 -22.17 8.60 17.32
N GLY A 127 -21.08 7.95 17.74
CA GLY A 127 -21.14 6.66 18.45
C GLY A 127 -21.80 5.56 17.61
N LEU A 128 -21.50 5.53 16.31
CA LEU A 128 -22.09 4.55 15.39
C LEU A 128 -21.57 3.13 15.68
N ALA A 129 -22.29 2.12 15.19
CA ALA A 129 -21.97 0.71 15.43
C ALA A 129 -20.68 0.23 14.75
N GLY A 130 -20.23 0.94 13.72
CA GLY A 130 -18.95 0.69 13.08
C GLY A 130 -18.70 1.60 11.88
N LEU A 131 -17.45 1.62 11.43
CA LEU A 131 -16.95 2.35 10.29
C LEU A 131 -16.43 1.39 9.23
N VAL A 132 -16.78 1.61 7.96
CA VAL A 132 -16.25 0.89 6.80
C VAL A 132 -15.48 1.85 5.91
N LEU A 133 -14.19 1.60 5.72
CA LEU A 133 -13.28 2.40 4.89
C LEU A 133 -13.04 1.66 3.57
N MET A 134 -13.71 2.10 2.51
CA MET A 134 -13.62 1.50 1.17
C MET A 134 -12.56 2.25 0.33
N GLY A 135 -11.50 1.57 -0.11
CA GLY A 135 -10.38 2.22 -0.79
C GLY A 135 -9.82 3.39 0.04
N SER A 136 -9.81 3.25 1.36
CA SER A 136 -9.53 4.32 2.33
C SER A 136 -8.88 3.75 3.59
N TYR A 137 -8.45 4.61 4.50
CA TYR A 137 -7.77 4.25 5.76
C TYR A 137 -8.04 5.31 6.83
N LEU A 138 -7.70 5.00 8.08
CA LEU A 138 -7.73 6.01 9.14
C LEU A 138 -6.55 6.96 8.93
N ALA A 139 -6.82 8.13 8.33
CA ALA A 139 -5.79 9.15 8.17
C ALA A 139 -5.32 9.66 9.53
N GLU A 140 -4.00 9.82 9.67
CA GLU A 140 -3.39 10.42 10.84
C GLU A 140 -3.05 11.86 10.49
N THR A 141 -3.61 12.81 11.23
CA THR A 141 -3.20 14.22 11.10
C THR A 141 -2.35 14.61 12.31
N PRO A 142 -1.45 15.61 12.19
CA PRO A 142 -0.66 16.09 13.34
C PRO A 142 -1.50 16.56 14.53
N LEU A 143 -2.75 16.98 14.26
CA LEU A 143 -3.67 17.55 15.24
C LEU A 143 -4.65 16.51 15.81
N ILE A 144 -4.99 15.49 15.02
CA ILE A 144 -5.95 14.44 15.33
C ILE A 144 -5.37 13.15 14.75
N GLY A 145 -4.41 12.55 15.46
CA GLY A 145 -3.86 11.25 15.09
C GLY A 145 -4.90 10.18 15.40
N LYS A 146 -5.45 9.52 14.37
CA LYS A 146 -6.38 8.39 14.55
C LYS A 146 -5.59 7.11 14.42
N ASP A 147 -5.12 6.61 15.56
CA ASP A 147 -4.48 5.30 15.60
C ASP A 147 -5.54 4.20 15.63
N LEU A 148 -5.33 3.15 14.82
CA LEU A 148 -6.25 2.03 14.70
C LEU A 148 -6.49 1.37 16.07
N ALA A 149 -5.48 1.23 16.94
CA ALA A 149 -5.66 0.61 18.26
C ALA A 149 -6.56 1.45 19.15
N SER A 150 -6.36 2.78 19.16
CA SER A 150 -7.13 3.72 19.99
C SER A 150 -8.52 4.10 19.47
N TYR A 151 -8.83 3.78 18.20
CA TYR A 151 -10.11 4.18 17.61
C TYR A 151 -11.30 3.52 18.34
N PRO A 152 -12.32 4.29 18.80
CA PRO A 152 -13.25 3.84 19.84
C PRO A 152 -14.40 2.94 19.36
N ILE A 153 -14.59 2.82 18.04
CA ILE A 153 -15.63 1.96 17.45
C ILE A 153 -14.99 0.92 16.51
N PRO A 154 -15.70 -0.15 16.15
CA PRO A 154 -15.22 -1.12 15.16
C PRO A 154 -14.92 -0.48 13.81
N VAL A 155 -13.88 -0.96 13.11
CA VAL A 155 -13.44 -0.40 11.81
C VAL A 155 -13.08 -1.52 10.85
N LEU A 156 -13.76 -1.60 9.72
CA LEU A 156 -13.31 -2.39 8.57
C LEU A 156 -12.48 -1.50 7.65
N THR A 157 -11.21 -1.85 7.44
CA THR A 157 -10.39 -1.30 6.35
C THR A 157 -10.47 -2.24 5.16
N LEU A 158 -11.03 -1.76 4.05
CA LEU A 158 -11.27 -2.55 2.85
C LEU A 158 -10.58 -1.92 1.64
N GLY A 159 -9.53 -2.55 1.15
CA GLY A 159 -8.81 -2.11 -0.06
C GLY A 159 -8.98 -3.07 -1.24
N GLY A 160 -8.69 -2.57 -2.43
CA GLY A 160 -8.51 -3.38 -3.63
C GLY A 160 -7.03 -3.65 -3.90
N GLU A 161 -6.68 -4.86 -4.32
CA GLU A 161 -5.30 -5.22 -4.75
C GLU A 161 -4.82 -4.35 -5.92
N ARG A 162 -5.76 -3.88 -6.75
CA ARG A 162 -5.52 -3.06 -7.93
C ARG A 162 -5.82 -1.58 -7.68
N ASP A 163 -5.95 -1.18 -6.42
CA ASP A 163 -6.21 0.22 -6.07
C ASP A 163 -4.96 1.05 -6.37
N GLY A 164 -5.03 1.92 -7.39
CA GLY A 164 -3.92 2.77 -7.81
C GLY A 164 -3.80 4.08 -7.02
N LEU A 165 -4.78 4.40 -6.17
CA LEU A 165 -4.86 5.64 -5.42
C LEU A 165 -4.56 5.40 -3.92
N THR A 166 -5.33 4.52 -3.30
CA THR A 166 -5.05 3.96 -1.97
C THR A 166 -4.31 2.64 -2.15
N GLY A 167 -3.07 2.78 -2.65
CA GLY A 167 -2.20 1.66 -3.02
C GLY A 167 -2.09 0.58 -1.95
N PHE A 168 -1.76 -0.63 -2.40
CA PHE A 168 -1.51 -1.80 -1.57
C PHE A 168 -0.65 -1.56 -0.31
N SER A 169 0.32 -0.65 -0.36
CA SER A 169 1.14 -0.29 0.81
C SER A 169 0.38 0.46 1.90
N PHE A 170 -0.63 1.27 1.56
CA PHE A 170 -1.52 1.90 2.55
C PHE A 170 -2.29 0.85 3.34
N ILE A 171 -2.85 -0.14 2.64
CA ILE A 171 -3.58 -1.25 3.27
C ILE A 171 -2.61 -2.13 4.08
N GLY A 172 -1.40 -2.36 3.57
CA GLY A 172 -0.35 -3.08 4.31
C GLY A 172 0.03 -2.43 5.62
N ARG A 173 0.04 -1.09 5.68
CA ARG A 173 0.32 -0.35 6.91
C ARG A 173 -0.80 -0.56 7.93
N GLU A 174 -2.06 -0.43 7.51
CA GLU A 174 -3.21 -0.69 8.38
C GLU A 174 -3.21 -2.16 8.86
N PHE A 175 -2.83 -3.10 7.99
CA PHE A 175 -2.68 -4.50 8.36
C PHE A 175 -1.59 -4.70 9.42
N LEU A 176 -0.42 -4.06 9.30
CA LEU A 176 0.61 -4.11 10.35
C LEU A 176 0.13 -3.52 11.67
N LYS A 177 -0.65 -2.44 11.65
CA LYS A 177 -1.28 -1.89 12.86
C LYS A 177 -2.24 -2.92 13.47
N SER A 178 -3.07 -3.58 12.68
CA SER A 178 -4.02 -4.58 13.16
C SER A 178 -3.34 -5.83 13.72
N GLN A 179 -2.15 -6.20 13.24
CA GLN A 179 -1.35 -7.31 13.80
C GLN A 179 -0.83 -7.02 15.22
N LYS A 180 -0.71 -5.75 15.61
CA LYS A 180 -0.29 -5.34 16.97
C LYS A 180 -1.42 -5.36 17.98
N LEU A 181 -2.66 -5.48 17.53
CA LEU A 181 -3.84 -5.58 18.38
C LEU A 181 -3.96 -6.99 18.97
N ASP A 182 -4.62 -7.09 20.11
CA ASP A 182 -5.03 -8.40 20.63
C ASP A 182 -6.04 -9.08 19.68
N PRO A 183 -6.23 -10.41 19.80
CA PRO A 183 -7.11 -11.14 18.89
C PRO A 183 -8.55 -10.60 18.85
N GLU A 184 -9.12 -10.16 19.96
CA GLU A 184 -10.50 -9.67 20.03
C GLU A 184 -10.63 -8.31 19.33
N GLN A 185 -9.72 -7.39 19.60
CA GLN A 185 -9.63 -6.10 18.92
C GLN A 185 -9.42 -6.26 17.40
N ARG A 186 -8.66 -7.27 16.97
CA ARG A 186 -8.45 -7.56 15.55
C ARG A 186 -9.73 -8.00 14.85
N LEU A 187 -10.64 -8.67 15.56
CA LEU A 187 -11.98 -8.98 15.05
C LEU A 187 -12.84 -7.72 14.94
N GLN A 188 -12.65 -6.74 15.81
CA GLN A 188 -13.35 -5.46 15.70
C GLN A 188 -12.75 -4.56 14.61
N LYS A 189 -11.49 -4.81 14.24
CA LYS A 189 -10.71 -3.96 13.34
C LYS A 189 -10.06 -4.72 12.17
N PRO A 190 -10.84 -5.49 11.38
CA PRO A 190 -10.30 -6.29 10.30
C PRO A 190 -9.77 -5.39 9.18
N VAL A 191 -8.66 -5.83 8.58
CA VAL A 191 -8.06 -5.22 7.39
C VAL A 191 -8.10 -6.24 6.28
N ILE A 192 -8.87 -5.95 5.23
CA ILE A 192 -9.13 -6.84 4.12
C ILE A 192 -8.67 -6.21 2.81
N LEU A 193 -7.95 -6.98 2.01
CA LEU A 193 -7.53 -6.64 0.65
C LEU A 193 -8.22 -7.60 -0.34
N LEU A 194 -9.07 -7.07 -1.19
CA LEU A 194 -9.78 -7.85 -2.20
C LEU A 194 -8.96 -7.99 -3.49
N PRO A 195 -8.83 -9.20 -4.04
CA PRO A 195 -8.02 -9.43 -5.23
C PRO A 195 -8.66 -8.78 -6.45
N LYS A 196 -7.86 -8.34 -7.42
CA LYS A 196 -8.33 -7.87 -8.75
C LYS A 196 -9.24 -6.62 -8.77
N ILE A 197 -9.61 -6.08 -7.61
CA ILE A 197 -10.46 -4.89 -7.46
C ILE A 197 -9.59 -3.63 -7.47
N ASN A 198 -9.96 -2.62 -8.24
CA ASN A 198 -9.30 -1.31 -8.26
C ASN A 198 -10.03 -0.26 -7.41
N HIS A 199 -9.53 0.98 -7.38
CA HIS A 199 -10.11 2.04 -6.57
C HIS A 199 -11.53 2.38 -7.01
N MET A 200 -11.76 2.50 -8.31
CA MET A 200 -13.05 2.95 -8.81
C MET A 200 -14.17 1.92 -8.69
N GLN A 201 -13.85 0.64 -8.50
CA GLN A 201 -14.83 -0.44 -8.35
C GLN A 201 -15.59 -0.46 -7.01
N PHE A 202 -15.33 0.49 -6.10
CA PHE A 202 -16.24 0.78 -4.99
C PHE A 202 -17.47 1.61 -5.42
N ALA A 203 -17.54 2.03 -6.69
CA ALA A 203 -18.66 2.72 -7.30
C ALA A 203 -18.84 2.30 -8.78
N ASP A 204 -19.97 2.65 -9.38
CA ASP A 204 -20.19 2.56 -10.80
C ASP A 204 -19.46 3.69 -11.55
N GLY A 205 -19.07 3.45 -12.80
CA GLY A 205 -18.53 4.49 -13.67
C GLY A 205 -17.00 4.50 -13.75
N SER A 206 -16.52 5.37 -14.63
CA SER A 206 -15.23 5.32 -15.34
C SER A 206 -13.96 5.20 -14.48
N GLU A 207 -12.94 4.65 -15.12
CA GLU A 207 -11.55 4.62 -14.69
C GLU A 207 -11.02 6.05 -14.47
N LEU A 208 -10.38 6.30 -13.34
CA LEU A 208 -9.55 7.48 -13.17
C LEU A 208 -8.23 7.25 -13.91
N ASN A 209 -7.69 8.27 -14.57
CA ASN A 209 -6.43 8.17 -15.33
C ASN A 209 -5.23 7.69 -14.47
N ASP A 210 -5.32 7.82 -13.15
CA ASP A 210 -4.29 7.40 -12.19
C ASP A 210 -4.62 6.09 -11.45
N ASP A 211 -5.78 5.49 -11.69
CA ASP A 211 -6.10 4.17 -11.12
C ASP A 211 -5.53 3.04 -11.99
N LEU A 212 -5.40 1.84 -11.42
CA LEU A 212 -4.99 0.68 -12.20
C LEU A 212 -6.20 0.07 -12.91
N THR A 213 -5.95 -0.59 -14.04
CA THR A 213 -6.98 -1.37 -14.71
C THR A 213 -7.50 -2.46 -13.76
N ALA A 214 -8.82 -2.47 -13.58
CA ALA A 214 -9.53 -3.54 -12.89
C ALA A 214 -9.37 -4.87 -13.62
N LEU A 215 -9.19 -5.95 -12.86
CA LEU A 215 -9.15 -7.31 -13.42
C LEU A 215 -10.41 -8.13 -13.09
N ALA A 216 -11.24 -7.64 -12.16
CA ALA A 216 -12.55 -8.21 -11.87
C ALA A 216 -13.64 -7.49 -12.69
N PRO A 217 -14.69 -8.20 -13.17
CA PRO A 217 -15.90 -7.55 -13.63
C PRO A 217 -16.58 -6.79 -12.49
N LEU A 218 -17.19 -5.63 -12.79
CA LEU A 218 -17.80 -4.75 -11.78
C LEU A 218 -18.83 -5.46 -10.87
N ASP A 219 -19.71 -6.29 -11.44
CA ASP A 219 -20.69 -7.05 -10.65
C ASP A 219 -20.03 -8.05 -9.68
N THR A 220 -18.91 -8.65 -10.08
CA THR A 220 -18.11 -9.52 -9.20
C THR A 220 -17.44 -8.71 -8.10
N ALA A 221 -16.87 -7.55 -8.42
CA ALA A 221 -16.27 -6.66 -7.44
C ALA A 221 -17.31 -6.20 -6.40
N HIS A 222 -18.47 -5.70 -6.83
CA HIS A 222 -19.55 -5.27 -5.94
C HIS A 222 -20.09 -6.39 -5.05
N ARG A 223 -20.17 -7.63 -5.56
CA ARG A 223 -20.53 -8.79 -4.72
C ARG A 223 -19.49 -9.04 -3.64
N GLN A 224 -18.20 -9.09 -3.98
CA GLN A 224 -17.13 -9.31 -3.00
C GLN A 224 -17.06 -8.19 -1.94
N ILE A 225 -17.22 -6.94 -2.37
CA ILE A 225 -17.27 -5.78 -1.47
C ILE A 225 -18.46 -5.91 -0.52
N ALA A 226 -19.66 -6.19 -1.05
CA ALA A 226 -20.85 -6.39 -0.24
C ALA A 226 -20.71 -7.55 0.75
N ASP A 227 -20.15 -8.68 0.33
CA ASP A 227 -19.93 -9.86 1.19
C ASP A 227 -19.04 -9.52 2.39
N VAL A 228 -17.95 -8.76 2.17
CA VAL A 228 -17.05 -8.34 3.27
C VAL A 228 -17.73 -7.33 4.19
N ILE A 229 -18.48 -6.37 3.64
CA ILE A 229 -19.22 -5.38 4.44
C ILE A 229 -20.26 -6.08 5.32
N ASN A 230 -21.04 -6.99 4.74
CA ASN A 230 -22.05 -7.74 5.48
C ASN A 230 -21.43 -8.67 6.51
N GLY A 231 -20.33 -9.36 6.17
CA GLY A 231 -19.59 -10.17 7.12
C GLY A 231 -19.07 -9.35 8.32
N PHE A 232 -18.56 -8.15 8.08
CA PHE A 232 -18.16 -7.23 9.14
C PHE A 232 -19.33 -6.82 10.03
N MET A 233 -20.47 -6.43 9.43
CA MET A 233 -21.67 -6.08 10.19
C MET A 233 -22.16 -7.26 11.04
N ASP A 234 -22.25 -8.45 10.46
CA ASP A 234 -22.67 -9.66 11.17
C ASP A 234 -21.75 -9.96 12.35
N GLN A 235 -20.45 -9.81 12.17
CA GLN A 235 -19.47 -9.98 13.23
C GLN A 235 -19.66 -8.96 14.36
N GLN A 236 -20.00 -7.70 14.07
CA GLN A 236 -20.26 -6.69 15.10
C GLN A 236 -21.61 -6.90 15.80
N LEU A 237 -22.61 -7.42 15.10
CA LEU A 237 -23.96 -7.61 15.63
C LEU A 237 -24.10 -8.90 16.44
N THR A 238 -23.36 -9.95 16.08
CA THR A 238 -23.58 -11.30 16.60
C THR A 238 -22.34 -11.94 17.22
N GLY A 239 -21.15 -11.40 16.96
CA GLY A 239 -19.88 -12.04 17.29
C GLY A 239 -19.52 -13.23 16.39
N GLN A 240 -20.34 -13.56 15.38
CA GLN A 240 -20.04 -14.66 14.46
C GLN A 240 -18.89 -14.29 13.52
N LEU A 241 -17.84 -15.12 13.52
CA LEU A 241 -16.68 -14.96 12.65
C LEU A 241 -17.06 -15.28 11.20
N SER A 242 -16.92 -14.30 10.31
CA SER A 242 -17.27 -14.44 8.88
C SER A 242 -16.14 -14.01 7.94
N LEU A 243 -15.07 -13.38 8.45
CA LEU A 243 -14.01 -12.75 7.65
C LEU A 243 -12.65 -13.45 7.72
N GLU A 244 -12.57 -14.64 8.32
CA GLU A 244 -11.29 -15.33 8.53
C GLU A 244 -10.58 -15.66 7.20
N ALA A 245 -11.31 -16.20 6.22
CA ALA A 245 -10.76 -16.52 4.91
C ALA A 245 -10.22 -15.27 4.18
N TYR A 246 -10.96 -14.16 4.25
CA TYR A 246 -10.52 -12.87 3.68
C TYR A 246 -9.27 -12.33 4.40
N THR A 247 -9.18 -12.51 5.72
CA THR A 247 -8.01 -12.08 6.50
C THR A 247 -6.77 -12.91 6.14
N ALA A 248 -6.92 -14.23 6.01
CA ALA A 248 -5.83 -15.11 5.60
C ALA A 248 -5.34 -14.79 4.18
N GLN A 249 -6.27 -14.57 3.24
CA GLN A 249 -5.94 -14.12 1.89
C GLN A 249 -5.21 -12.78 1.89
N THR A 250 -5.67 -11.83 2.71
CA THR A 250 -5.04 -10.51 2.85
C THR A 250 -3.61 -10.63 3.35
N ALA A 251 -3.36 -11.46 4.37
CA ALA A 251 -2.01 -11.74 4.87
C ALA A 251 -1.10 -12.32 3.78
N GLN A 252 -1.60 -13.27 2.98
CA GLN A 252 -0.85 -13.87 1.88
C GLN A 252 -0.51 -12.84 0.79
N ALA A 253 -1.49 -12.01 0.40
CA ALA A 253 -1.31 -10.99 -0.62
C ALA A 253 -0.31 -9.91 -0.17
N LEU A 254 -0.37 -9.50 1.11
CA LEU A 254 0.49 -8.46 1.69
C LEU A 254 1.91 -8.95 2.04
N ASN A 255 2.11 -10.25 2.23
CA ASN A 255 3.39 -10.80 2.69
C ASN A 255 4.64 -10.28 1.94
N PRO A 256 4.64 -10.11 0.60
CA PRO A 256 5.80 -9.56 -0.11
C PRO A 256 6.21 -8.15 0.32
N ILE A 257 5.25 -7.22 0.49
CA ILE A 257 5.59 -5.86 0.96
C ILE A 257 5.96 -5.85 2.44
N LEU A 258 5.27 -6.65 3.27
CA LEU A 258 5.57 -6.74 4.69
C LEU A 258 7.01 -7.23 4.92
N LYS A 259 7.44 -8.24 4.15
CA LYS A 259 8.81 -8.73 4.17
C LYS A 259 9.79 -7.69 3.64
N ALA A 260 9.44 -6.99 2.56
CA ALA A 260 10.30 -5.96 1.99
C ALA A 260 10.55 -4.80 2.99
N TRP A 261 9.54 -4.39 3.75
CA TRP A 261 9.68 -3.41 4.83
C TRP A 261 10.64 -3.86 5.93
N GLN A 262 10.57 -5.14 6.33
CA GLN A 262 11.52 -5.71 7.29
C GLN A 262 12.95 -5.74 6.73
N ASP A 263 13.07 -6.02 5.43
CA ASP A 263 14.36 -6.14 4.77
C ASP A 263 15.03 -4.75 4.58
N ASP A 264 14.27 -3.66 4.42
CA ASP A 264 14.79 -2.35 4.02
C ASP A 264 15.83 -1.76 4.99
N ASP A 265 15.67 -1.97 6.29
CA ASP A 265 16.62 -1.52 7.32
C ASP A 265 18.02 -2.13 7.15
N GLY A 266 18.16 -3.24 6.41
CA GLY A 266 19.44 -3.87 6.08
C GLY A 266 19.98 -3.54 4.69
N THR A 267 19.40 -2.56 3.97
CA THR A 267 19.75 -2.28 2.57
C THR A 267 21.21 -1.91 2.40
N CYS A 268 21.72 -0.92 3.15
CA CYS A 268 23.11 -0.49 3.00
C CYS A 268 24.12 -1.54 3.50
N LYS A 269 23.78 -2.31 4.55
CA LYS A 269 24.58 -3.46 4.98
C LYS A 269 24.75 -4.50 3.86
N ARG A 270 23.66 -4.91 3.21
CA ARG A 270 23.74 -5.85 2.07
C ARG A 270 24.48 -5.25 0.89
N SER A 271 24.29 -3.95 0.64
CA SER A 271 25.05 -3.25 -0.40
C SER A 271 26.55 -3.20 -0.07
N GLN A 272 26.93 -3.01 1.19
CA GLN A 272 28.32 -3.03 1.63
C GLN A 272 28.95 -4.40 1.41
N GLU A 273 28.25 -5.48 1.73
CA GLU A 273 28.70 -6.85 1.48
C GLU A 273 28.95 -7.11 -0.01
N ALA A 274 28.01 -6.68 -0.87
CA ALA A 274 28.12 -6.81 -2.31
C ALA A 274 29.23 -5.93 -2.92
N VAL A 275 29.48 -4.75 -2.36
CA VAL A 275 30.61 -3.89 -2.76
C VAL A 275 31.94 -4.48 -2.30
N ALA A 276 32.01 -5.03 -1.09
CA ALA A 276 33.23 -5.64 -0.57
C ALA A 276 33.67 -6.84 -1.43
N GLY A 277 32.72 -7.62 -1.96
CA GLY A 277 33.01 -8.74 -2.87
C GLY A 277 33.89 -9.83 -2.23
N LEU A 278 33.88 -9.92 -0.90
CA LEU A 278 34.62 -10.90 -0.13
C LEU A 278 33.90 -12.25 -0.10
N SER A 279 34.64 -13.28 0.34
CA SER A 279 34.11 -14.57 0.73
C SER A 279 33.17 -14.43 1.94
N THR A 280 32.23 -15.36 2.13
CA THR A 280 31.37 -15.37 3.34
C THR A 280 32.22 -15.45 4.62
N LYS A 281 33.31 -16.22 4.58
CA LYS A 281 34.23 -16.37 5.72
C LYS A 281 34.94 -15.06 6.04
N ASP A 282 35.39 -14.32 5.04
CA ASP A 282 36.09 -13.05 5.24
C ASP A 282 35.15 -11.92 5.61
N TRP A 283 33.96 -11.87 5.02
CA TRP A 283 32.92 -10.92 5.43
C TRP A 283 32.56 -11.07 6.91
N GLN A 284 32.47 -12.30 7.42
CA GLN A 284 32.20 -12.58 8.83
C GLN A 284 33.32 -12.13 9.78
N ARG A 285 34.51 -11.82 9.28
CA ARG A 285 35.62 -11.26 10.07
C ARG A 285 35.50 -9.76 10.26
N LEU A 286 34.68 -9.06 9.46
CA LEU A 286 34.46 -7.62 9.61
C LEU A 286 33.42 -7.36 10.70
N ASN A 287 33.67 -6.37 11.55
CA ASN A 287 32.70 -5.88 12.51
C ASN A 287 31.95 -4.68 11.93
N LEU A 288 30.83 -4.94 11.25
CA LEU A 288 30.05 -3.88 10.60
C LEU A 288 29.13 -3.15 11.60
N THR A 289 29.36 -1.85 11.77
CA THR A 289 28.46 -0.93 12.48
C THR A 289 27.75 -0.02 11.48
N GLU A 290 26.42 0.04 11.57
CA GLU A 290 25.59 0.89 10.73
C GLU A 290 24.91 1.98 11.58
N LYS A 291 24.99 3.24 11.14
CA LYS A 291 24.26 4.35 11.75
C LYS A 291 23.16 4.84 10.82
N ILE A 292 21.91 4.64 11.24
CA ILE A 292 20.73 4.98 10.45
C ILE A 292 20.19 6.35 10.84
N TYR A 293 20.06 7.23 9.85
CA TYR A 293 19.45 8.55 9.93
C TYR A 293 18.08 8.49 9.27
N ARG A 294 17.03 8.84 10.02
CA ARG A 294 15.63 8.81 9.52
C ARG A 294 15.05 10.21 9.40
N ASN A 295 15.32 11.11 10.34
CA ASN A 295 14.70 12.43 10.33
C ASN A 295 15.37 13.37 9.34
N LYS A 296 14.58 14.22 8.66
CA LYS A 296 15.13 15.29 7.81
C LYS A 296 16.02 16.27 8.59
N THR A 297 15.76 16.45 9.88
CA THR A 297 16.62 17.24 10.77
C THR A 297 18.02 16.67 10.89
N ASP A 298 18.17 15.35 10.74
CA ASP A 298 19.45 14.65 10.88
C ASP A 298 20.20 14.57 9.56
N TYR A 299 19.60 15.04 8.46
CA TYR A 299 20.19 15.01 7.13
C TYR A 299 21.53 15.75 7.09
N ALA A 300 21.64 16.91 7.76
CA ALA A 300 22.91 17.64 7.86
C ALA A 300 23.99 16.80 8.55
N ALA A 301 23.67 16.14 9.66
CA ALA A 301 24.60 15.25 10.35
C ALA A 301 25.03 14.10 9.45
N PHE A 302 24.07 13.47 8.76
CA PHE A 302 24.36 12.43 7.78
C PHE A 302 25.28 12.91 6.65
N VAL A 303 25.08 14.12 6.11
CA VAL A 303 25.93 14.70 5.04
C VAL A 303 27.39 14.80 5.48
N PHE A 304 27.66 15.16 6.74
CA PHE A 304 29.02 15.23 7.27
C PHE A 304 29.60 13.89 7.71
N ASP A 305 28.75 12.90 7.97
CA ASP A 305 29.16 11.55 8.38
C ASP A 305 29.83 10.76 7.24
N LYS A 306 30.72 9.82 7.56
CA LYS A 306 31.58 9.14 6.56
C LYS A 306 31.78 7.68 6.91
N SER A 307 31.84 6.83 5.89
CA SER A 307 32.27 5.45 6.08
C SER A 307 33.75 5.36 6.43
N SER A 308 34.11 4.38 7.25
CA SER A 308 35.50 4.13 7.65
C SER A 308 35.72 2.65 7.95
N ILE A 309 36.98 2.22 7.90
CA ILE A 309 37.42 0.90 8.35
C ILE A 309 38.74 1.10 9.09
N ASP A 310 38.87 0.48 10.27
CA ASP A 310 40.09 0.54 11.08
C ASP A 310 40.92 -0.74 10.97
N ASP A 311 42.05 -0.76 11.70
CA ASP A 311 43.00 -1.88 11.77
C ASP A 311 42.47 -3.11 12.52
N GLN A 312 41.36 -2.95 13.24
CA GLN A 312 40.63 -4.01 13.93
C GLN A 312 39.47 -4.55 13.07
N PHE A 313 39.37 -4.12 11.82
CA PHE A 313 38.32 -4.51 10.87
C PHE A 313 36.91 -4.06 11.30
N ASN A 314 36.82 -3.01 12.11
CA ASN A 314 35.55 -2.35 12.39
C ASN A 314 35.17 -1.49 11.18
N LEU A 315 34.15 -1.92 10.44
CA LEU A 315 33.64 -1.23 9.27
C LEU A 315 32.42 -0.41 9.68
N TYR A 316 32.50 0.91 9.53
CA TYR A 316 31.42 1.83 9.84
C TYR A 316 30.76 2.36 8.57
N ILE A 317 29.43 2.29 8.49
CA ILE A 317 28.65 2.85 7.37
C ILE A 317 27.48 3.74 7.84
N PRO A 318 27.40 4.99 7.34
CA PRO A 318 26.19 5.82 7.49
C PRO A 318 25.10 5.47 6.47
N THR A 319 23.85 5.46 6.93
CA THR A 319 22.65 5.18 6.13
C THR A 319 21.62 6.28 6.34
N TYR A 320 21.03 6.81 5.27
CA TYR A 320 19.91 7.76 5.35
C TYR A 320 18.68 7.18 4.67
N LEU A 321 17.55 7.18 5.38
CA LEU A 321 16.26 6.76 4.86
C LEU A 321 15.42 7.99 4.58
N GLU A 322 15.18 8.28 3.31
CA GLU A 322 14.32 9.38 2.91
C GLU A 322 12.89 8.92 2.79
N ALA A 323 11.99 9.51 3.57
CA ALA A 323 10.55 9.37 3.41
C ALA A 323 9.95 10.62 2.76
N SER A 324 8.85 10.43 2.02
CA SER A 324 8.01 11.52 1.57
C SER A 324 7.44 12.26 2.79
N LEU A 325 7.28 13.58 2.65
CA LEU A 325 6.56 14.39 3.63
C LEU A 325 5.22 14.80 3.05
N ASN A 326 4.15 14.21 3.57
CA ASN A 326 2.81 14.72 3.50
C ASN A 326 2.49 15.46 4.81
N LEU A 327 2.33 16.77 4.74
CA LEU A 327 2.00 17.61 5.89
C LEU A 327 0.52 17.53 6.28
N VAL A 328 -0.33 17.04 5.37
CA VAL A 328 -1.78 16.92 5.57
C VAL A 328 -2.12 15.58 6.23
N ASP A 329 -1.44 14.51 5.81
CA ASP A 329 -1.63 13.16 6.32
C ASP A 329 -0.29 12.56 6.73
N VAL A 330 0.03 12.65 8.02
CA VAL A 330 1.30 12.15 8.57
C VAL A 330 1.38 10.63 8.58
N SER A 331 0.27 9.92 8.37
CA SER A 331 0.33 8.46 8.18
C SER A 331 1.14 8.09 6.92
N GLN A 332 1.30 9.04 5.98
CA GLN A 332 2.14 8.88 4.79
C GLN A 332 3.61 9.19 5.05
N ASN A 333 3.94 9.78 6.20
CA ASN A 333 5.33 10.08 6.59
C ASN A 333 6.02 8.85 7.19
N THR A 334 5.44 7.66 7.05
CA THR A 334 6.03 6.43 7.57
C THR A 334 7.20 5.99 6.70
N TYR A 335 8.34 5.72 7.32
CA TYR A 335 9.53 5.11 6.70
C TYR A 335 9.35 3.66 6.26
N LEU A 336 8.11 3.18 6.14
CA LEU A 336 7.84 1.81 5.72
C LEU A 336 8.35 1.61 4.29
N SER A 337 8.04 2.52 3.37
CA SER A 337 8.60 2.52 2.02
C SER A 337 9.41 3.80 1.76
N PRO A 338 10.69 3.88 2.17
CA PRO A 338 11.50 5.04 1.86
C PRO A 338 11.53 5.27 0.33
N GLU A 339 11.54 6.51 -0.12
CA GLU A 339 11.70 6.80 -1.54
C GLU A 339 13.08 6.34 -2.00
N VAL A 340 14.09 6.59 -1.17
CA VAL A 340 15.49 6.28 -1.43
C VAL A 340 16.23 5.98 -0.13
N VAL A 341 17.18 5.06 -0.21
CA VAL A 341 18.19 4.81 0.81
C VAL A 341 19.54 5.36 0.35
N GLY A 342 20.05 6.34 1.09
CA GLY A 342 21.39 6.88 0.88
C GLY A 342 22.43 6.07 1.64
N CYS A 343 23.26 5.32 0.91
CA CYS A 343 24.29 4.45 1.50
C CYS A 343 25.68 5.07 1.33
N LYS A 344 26.34 5.41 2.44
CA LYS A 344 27.75 5.77 2.44
C LYS A 344 28.58 4.52 2.74
N LEU A 345 29.00 3.82 1.70
CA LEU A 345 29.74 2.57 1.78
C LEU A 345 31.25 2.81 1.66
N ARG A 346 32.03 1.76 1.92
CA ARG A 346 33.48 1.69 1.73
C ARG A 346 33.79 0.89 0.47
N SER A 347 34.69 1.40 -0.37
CA SER A 347 35.05 0.73 -1.62
C SER A 347 35.77 -0.59 -1.36
N GLN A 348 35.65 -1.53 -2.30
CA GLN A 348 36.36 -2.82 -2.24
C GLN A 348 37.86 -2.62 -2.05
N ALA A 349 38.47 -1.71 -2.82
CA ALA A 349 39.89 -1.42 -2.74
C ALA A 349 40.30 -0.96 -1.33
N ALA A 350 39.52 -0.08 -0.71
CA ALA A 350 39.81 0.39 0.63
C ALA A 350 39.68 -0.72 1.70
N ILE A 351 38.72 -1.63 1.53
CA ILE A 351 38.58 -2.80 2.41
C ILE A 351 39.77 -3.74 2.24
N ILE A 352 40.15 -4.08 1.01
CA ILE A 352 41.32 -4.94 0.73
C ILE A 352 42.59 -4.32 1.31
N THR A 353 42.81 -3.03 1.10
CA THR A 353 43.99 -2.33 1.64
C THR A 353 44.03 -2.36 3.17
N ALA A 354 42.89 -2.20 3.84
CA ALA A 354 42.84 -2.19 5.31
C ALA A 354 42.92 -3.60 5.94
N THR A 355 42.50 -4.65 5.21
CA THR A 355 42.31 -5.99 5.78
C THR A 355 43.24 -7.06 5.23
N GLU A 356 43.96 -6.76 4.14
CA GLU A 356 44.76 -7.71 3.36
C GLU A 356 43.96 -8.94 2.86
N MET A 357 42.63 -8.85 2.84
CA MET A 357 41.75 -9.89 2.32
C MET A 357 41.69 -9.86 0.80
N SER A 358 41.55 -11.02 0.17
CA SER A 358 41.38 -11.12 -1.28
C SER A 358 39.90 -11.02 -1.67
N PRO A 359 39.56 -10.27 -2.73
CA PRO A 359 38.20 -10.28 -3.27
C PRO A 359 37.94 -11.62 -3.98
N GLU A 360 36.75 -12.20 -3.78
CA GLU A 360 36.28 -13.35 -4.56
C GLU A 360 35.45 -12.92 -5.78
N ARG A 361 34.89 -11.70 -5.72
CA ARG A 361 34.01 -11.15 -6.75
C ARG A 361 34.41 -9.71 -7.08
N PRO A 362 34.18 -9.25 -8.32
CA PRO A 362 34.32 -7.84 -8.66
C PRO A 362 33.44 -6.96 -7.76
N ALA A 363 33.90 -5.74 -7.46
CA ALA A 363 33.10 -4.75 -6.75
C ALA A 363 31.77 -4.48 -7.48
N SER A 364 30.66 -4.48 -6.72
CA SER A 364 29.36 -4.13 -7.27
C SER A 364 29.24 -2.62 -7.53
N SER A 365 28.68 -2.25 -8.68
CA SER A 365 28.33 -0.87 -9.01
C SER A 365 26.99 -0.45 -8.39
N CYS A 366 26.71 0.86 -8.31
CA CYS A 366 25.43 1.32 -7.77
C CYS A 366 24.24 0.90 -8.67
N ALA A 367 24.44 0.85 -9.99
CA ALA A 367 23.47 0.28 -10.91
C ALA A 367 23.20 -1.20 -10.61
N ARG A 368 24.26 -1.98 -10.36
CA ARG A 368 24.13 -3.40 -10.03
C ARG A 368 23.41 -3.62 -8.69
N LEU A 369 23.71 -2.84 -7.67
CA LEU A 369 23.03 -2.90 -6.37
C LEU A 369 21.52 -2.66 -6.48
N ASN A 370 21.12 -1.65 -7.28
CA ASN A 370 19.72 -1.38 -7.56
C ASN A 370 19.07 -2.53 -8.33
N PHE A 371 19.75 -3.08 -9.34
CA PHE A 371 19.26 -4.25 -10.09
C PHE A 371 19.03 -5.48 -9.19
N GLU A 372 19.96 -5.78 -8.30
CA GLU A 372 19.84 -6.90 -7.36
C GLU A 372 18.70 -6.70 -6.37
N THR A 373 18.47 -5.46 -5.93
CA THR A 373 17.35 -5.13 -5.04
C THR A 373 16.01 -5.28 -5.75
N LEU A 374 15.91 -4.85 -7.01
CA LEU A 374 14.75 -5.14 -7.86
C LEU A 374 14.54 -6.65 -8.03
N SER A 375 15.60 -7.40 -8.32
CA SER A 375 15.51 -8.85 -8.49
C SER A 375 14.97 -9.54 -7.24
N ARG A 376 15.41 -9.11 -6.04
CA ARG A 376 14.87 -9.57 -4.76
C ARG A 376 13.39 -9.21 -4.60
N ALA A 377 13.02 -7.96 -4.87
CA ALA A 377 11.63 -7.51 -4.84
C ALA A 377 10.74 -8.38 -5.74
N TYR A 378 11.12 -8.57 -7.01
CA TYR A 378 10.38 -9.42 -7.94
C TYR A 378 10.29 -10.87 -7.46
N LYS A 379 11.39 -11.46 -6.98
CA LYS A 379 11.40 -12.84 -6.45
C LYS A 379 10.47 -13.01 -5.25
N SER A 380 10.30 -11.95 -4.45
CA SER A 380 9.44 -11.95 -3.27
C SER A 380 7.93 -11.97 -3.59
N LEU A 381 7.54 -11.55 -4.79
CA LEU A 381 6.14 -11.51 -5.23
C LEU A 381 5.51 -12.92 -5.29
N THR A 382 4.19 -12.98 -5.06
CA THR A 382 3.41 -14.22 -5.24
C THR A 382 3.35 -14.61 -6.73
N PRO A 383 3.01 -15.87 -7.06
CA PRO A 383 2.83 -16.29 -8.47
C PRO A 383 1.81 -15.42 -9.23
N ASP A 384 0.70 -15.06 -8.59
CA ASP A 384 -0.33 -14.22 -9.18
C ASP A 384 0.18 -12.80 -9.45
N GLN A 385 0.86 -12.19 -8.46
CA GLN A 385 1.48 -10.88 -8.63
C GLN A 385 2.55 -10.87 -9.72
N LYS A 386 3.40 -11.91 -9.80
CA LYS A 386 4.37 -12.06 -10.90
C LYS A 386 3.66 -12.14 -12.24
N SER A 387 2.60 -12.94 -12.34
CA SER A 387 1.81 -13.06 -13.57
C SER A 387 1.20 -11.71 -13.97
N GLN A 388 0.73 -10.91 -13.01
CA GLN A 388 0.22 -9.55 -13.25
C GLN A 388 1.31 -8.58 -13.73
N VAL A 389 2.50 -8.62 -13.11
CA VAL A 389 3.66 -7.86 -13.58
C VAL A 389 3.97 -8.24 -15.01
N LEU A 390 4.13 -9.55 -15.29
CA LEU A 390 4.47 -10.07 -16.62
C LEU A 390 3.43 -9.72 -17.68
N ALA A 391 2.13 -9.78 -17.36
CA ALA A 391 1.05 -9.42 -18.28
C ALA A 391 1.10 -7.95 -18.73
N SER A 392 1.83 -7.11 -18.01
CA SER A 392 2.02 -5.69 -18.36
C SER A 392 3.19 -5.48 -19.34
N PHE A 393 3.92 -6.54 -19.68
CA PHE A 393 5.03 -6.55 -20.64
C PHE A 393 4.76 -7.56 -21.75
N SER A 394 5.34 -7.36 -22.94
CA SER A 394 5.31 -8.37 -24.02
C SER A 394 6.01 -9.65 -23.55
N ALA A 395 5.33 -10.80 -23.73
CA ALA A 395 5.81 -12.11 -23.27
C ALA A 395 7.19 -12.49 -23.85
N ASP A 396 7.54 -11.97 -25.02
CA ASP A 396 8.79 -12.28 -25.72
C ASP A 396 10.02 -11.55 -25.14
N ASP A 397 9.82 -10.56 -24.27
CA ASP A 397 10.91 -9.71 -23.80
C ASP A 397 11.39 -10.04 -22.38
N PHE A 398 10.67 -10.80 -21.55
CA PHE A 398 11.00 -10.85 -20.12
C PHE A 398 12.26 -11.67 -19.76
N TYR A 399 13.36 -10.99 -19.41
CA TYR A 399 14.53 -11.60 -18.76
C TYR A 399 15.09 -10.63 -17.70
N LEU A 400 15.15 -11.08 -16.46
CA LEU A 400 15.88 -10.40 -15.37
C LEU A 400 17.36 -10.78 -15.38
N LEU A 401 17.98 -10.78 -16.56
CA LEU A 401 19.42 -10.86 -16.71
C LEU A 401 19.90 -9.46 -17.08
N GLY A 402 20.58 -8.82 -16.13
CA GLY A 402 21.13 -7.49 -16.33
C GLY A 402 22.49 -7.60 -17.01
N GLU A 403 22.62 -7.06 -18.21
CA GLU A 403 23.92 -6.88 -18.86
C GLU A 403 24.52 -5.54 -18.43
N MET A 404 25.77 -5.58 -17.96
CA MET A 404 26.52 -4.38 -17.64
C MET A 404 27.28 -3.89 -18.87
N SER A 405 27.14 -2.60 -19.19
CA SER A 405 28.01 -1.90 -20.13
C SER A 405 28.66 -0.69 -19.45
N ASP A 406 29.95 -0.51 -19.70
CA ASP A 406 30.68 0.70 -19.33
C ASP A 406 30.68 1.65 -20.53
N GLU A 407 29.82 2.68 -20.48
CA GLU A 407 29.69 3.69 -21.56
C GLU A 407 30.72 4.84 -21.40
N GLY A 408 31.86 4.55 -20.76
CA GLY A 408 32.95 5.49 -20.46
C GLY A 408 33.26 5.59 -18.96
N LYS A 409 34.29 6.36 -18.59
CA LYS A 409 34.80 6.45 -17.20
C LYS A 409 33.79 6.98 -16.16
N LYS A 410 32.64 7.52 -16.59
CA LYS A 410 31.68 8.22 -15.73
C LYS A 410 30.26 7.66 -15.75
N THR A 411 30.00 6.61 -16.53
CA THR A 411 28.65 6.06 -16.66
C THR A 411 28.70 4.54 -16.72
N ARG A 412 27.84 3.89 -15.94
CA ARG A 412 27.60 2.44 -16.03
C ARG A 412 26.12 2.19 -16.27
N THR A 413 25.82 1.26 -17.15
CA THR A 413 24.43 0.90 -17.46
C THR A 413 24.20 -0.57 -17.13
N VAL A 414 23.09 -0.88 -16.46
CA VAL A 414 22.55 -2.24 -16.35
C VAL A 414 21.24 -2.27 -17.11
N THR A 415 21.15 -3.08 -18.16
CA THR A 415 19.91 -3.20 -18.95
C THR A 415 19.29 -4.58 -18.76
N SER A 416 17.99 -4.60 -18.49
CA SER A 416 17.11 -5.74 -18.70
C SER A 416 15.96 -5.32 -19.60
N SER A 417 15.06 -6.23 -19.93
CA SER A 417 13.86 -5.88 -20.69
C SER A 417 12.83 -5.05 -19.93
N LEU A 418 12.86 -5.08 -18.60
CA LEU A 418 11.97 -4.26 -17.77
C LEU A 418 12.54 -2.89 -17.47
N LEU A 419 13.87 -2.83 -17.31
CA LEU A 419 14.53 -1.72 -16.64
C LEU A 419 15.91 -1.49 -17.22
N LYS A 420 16.14 -0.24 -17.63
CA LYS A 420 17.47 0.33 -17.82
C LYS A 420 17.86 1.11 -16.58
N ILE A 421 18.94 0.73 -15.92
CA ILE A 421 19.52 1.46 -14.80
C ILE A 421 20.78 2.16 -15.30
N THR A 422 20.78 3.49 -15.28
CA THR A 422 21.94 4.29 -15.64
C THR A 422 22.54 4.90 -14.38
N GLU A 423 23.78 4.56 -14.06
CA GLU A 423 24.55 5.13 -12.97
C GLU A 423 25.50 6.20 -13.50
N SER A 424 25.41 7.40 -12.94
CA SER A 424 26.38 8.47 -13.16
C SER A 424 27.38 8.53 -12.00
N ILE A 425 28.66 8.31 -12.29
CA ILE A 425 29.75 8.31 -11.31
C ILE A 425 30.28 9.73 -11.09
N LYS A 426 30.44 10.10 -9.83
CA LYS A 426 30.99 11.37 -9.34
C LYS A 426 32.30 11.12 -8.61
N ASP A 427 33.19 12.11 -8.64
CA ASP A 427 34.57 12.02 -8.14
C ASP A 427 34.78 12.75 -6.80
N ARG A 428 33.77 13.44 -6.29
CA ARG A 428 33.84 14.15 -5.00
C ARG A 428 32.65 13.85 -4.10
N GLY A 429 32.92 13.65 -2.80
CA GLY A 429 31.90 13.31 -1.80
C GLY A 429 30.83 14.38 -1.58
N ASP A 430 31.15 15.66 -1.78
CA ASP A 430 30.19 16.77 -1.68
C ASP A 430 29.11 16.70 -2.77
N GLN A 431 29.47 16.21 -3.97
CA GLN A 431 28.55 16.05 -5.09
C GLN A 431 27.44 15.02 -4.80
N TRP A 432 27.67 14.10 -3.86
CA TRP A 432 26.67 13.11 -3.47
C TRP A 432 25.48 13.74 -2.73
N ALA A 433 25.74 14.71 -1.85
CA ALA A 433 24.72 15.39 -1.06
C ALA A 433 23.82 16.29 -1.93
N ILE A 434 24.37 16.89 -2.98
CA ILE A 434 23.64 17.76 -3.91
C ILE A 434 23.03 17.02 -5.11
N GLY A 435 23.41 15.76 -5.32
CA GLY A 435 22.88 14.96 -6.42
C GLY A 435 21.37 14.73 -6.27
N SER A 436 20.63 14.74 -7.37
CA SER A 436 19.22 14.36 -7.34
C SER A 436 19.04 12.93 -6.85
N PHE A 437 17.89 12.65 -6.27
CA PHE A 437 17.50 11.29 -5.91
C PHE A 437 17.28 10.45 -7.18
N PRO A 438 17.45 9.12 -7.11
CA PRO A 438 17.19 8.27 -8.24
C PRO A 438 15.77 8.50 -8.75
N SER A 439 15.66 8.78 -10.05
CA SER A 439 14.36 9.02 -10.68
C SER A 439 14.03 7.82 -11.53
N LEU A 440 12.89 7.22 -11.26
CA LEU A 440 12.32 6.16 -12.06
C LEU A 440 11.30 6.76 -13.04
N LYS A 441 11.47 6.49 -14.34
CA LYS A 441 10.59 7.04 -15.39
C LYS A 441 10.22 5.95 -16.37
N LYS A 442 9.02 6.05 -16.95
CA LYS A 442 8.60 5.17 -18.05
C LYS A 442 9.31 5.63 -19.32
N GLY A 443 10.21 4.79 -19.84
CA GLY A 443 10.88 4.98 -21.12
C GLY A 443 10.13 4.30 -22.26
N ARG A 444 10.72 4.29 -23.46
CA ARG A 444 10.10 3.67 -24.66
C ARG A 444 10.10 2.14 -24.65
N LYS A 445 11.10 1.53 -24.01
CA LYS A 445 11.34 0.07 -24.03
C LYS A 445 11.15 -0.59 -22.66
N GLY A 446 10.48 0.10 -21.74
CA GLY A 446 10.43 -0.26 -20.34
C GLY A 446 10.80 0.94 -19.49
N TRP A 447 11.24 0.68 -18.27
CA TRP A 447 11.50 1.73 -17.30
C TRP A 447 12.96 2.14 -17.28
N GLU A 448 13.22 3.36 -16.82
CA GLU A 448 14.54 3.94 -16.73
C GLU A 448 14.76 4.45 -15.32
N LEU A 449 15.74 3.88 -14.61
CA LEU A 449 16.20 4.34 -13.31
C LEU A 449 17.54 5.06 -13.50
N ASN A 450 17.57 6.35 -13.24
CA ASN A 450 18.84 7.08 -13.18
C ASN A 450 19.30 7.13 -11.73
N THR A 451 20.51 6.66 -11.44
CA THR A 451 21.12 6.70 -10.11
C THR A 451 22.51 7.34 -10.15
N TYR A 452 23.07 7.61 -8.98
CA TYR A 452 24.36 8.27 -8.82
C TYR A 452 25.21 7.54 -7.79
N SER A 453 26.51 7.51 -8.06
CA SER A 453 27.51 7.07 -7.12
C SER A 453 28.63 8.10 -6.96
N VAL A 454 29.29 8.08 -5.81
CA VAL A 454 30.62 8.68 -5.64
C VAL A 454 31.62 7.56 -5.43
N GLU A 455 32.69 7.61 -6.21
CA GLU A 455 33.83 6.71 -6.05
C GLU A 455 35.09 7.54 -5.94
N THR A 456 35.89 7.26 -4.92
CA THR A 456 37.16 7.96 -4.70
C THR A 456 38.28 6.95 -4.53
N SER A 457 39.47 7.31 -5.00
CA SER A 457 40.66 6.51 -4.82
C SER A 457 41.06 6.40 -3.35
N THR A 458 41.77 5.34 -2.97
CA THR A 458 42.24 5.13 -1.59
C THR A 458 43.26 6.17 -1.14
N ASP A 459 43.96 6.81 -2.07
CA ASP A 459 44.93 7.88 -1.86
C ASP A 459 44.32 9.31 -1.90
N ALA A 460 43.01 9.43 -2.10
CA ALA A 460 42.39 10.75 -2.21
C ALA A 460 42.58 11.56 -0.92
N VAL A 461 43.02 12.81 -1.08
CA VAL A 461 43.33 13.71 0.04
C VAL A 461 42.08 14.04 0.86
N GLY A 462 42.22 14.00 2.19
CA GLY A 462 41.15 14.26 3.14
C GLY A 462 40.31 13.02 3.45
N ASN A 463 39.22 13.20 4.20
CA ASN A 463 38.48 12.07 4.79
C ASN A 463 37.58 11.31 3.78
N PHE A 464 37.80 11.44 2.48
CA PHE A 464 37.00 10.75 1.46
C PHE A 464 37.73 9.57 0.83
N GLY A 465 39.06 9.42 0.98
CA GLY A 465 39.81 8.36 0.33
C GLY A 465 39.20 6.99 0.56
N GLY A 466 38.86 6.26 -0.52
CA GLY A 466 38.20 4.95 -0.47
C GLY A 466 36.67 4.97 -0.26
N ALA A 467 36.00 6.11 -0.45
CA ALA A 467 34.55 6.21 -0.40
C ALA A 467 33.88 5.54 -1.62
N PHE A 468 32.80 4.81 -1.35
CA PHE A 468 31.82 4.36 -2.35
C PHE A 468 30.42 4.74 -1.86
N TYR A 469 29.86 5.86 -2.33
CA TYR A 469 28.54 6.29 -1.88
C TYR A 469 27.52 6.00 -2.97
N CYS A 470 26.38 5.42 -2.63
CA CYS A 470 25.38 4.99 -3.59
C CYS A 470 23.97 5.34 -3.09
N LYS A 471 23.10 5.74 -4.01
CA LYS A 471 21.67 5.87 -3.75
C LYS A 471 20.96 4.61 -4.23
N VAL A 472 20.41 3.86 -3.29
CA VAL A 472 19.75 2.58 -3.54
C VAL A 472 18.25 2.75 -3.33
N ILE A 473 17.44 2.27 -4.27
CA ILE A 473 16.00 2.15 -4.09
C ILE A 473 15.74 0.96 -3.15
N PRO A 474 14.99 1.14 -2.05
CA PRO A 474 14.69 0.05 -1.12
C PRO A 474 13.84 -1.04 -1.78
N GLN A 475 13.85 -2.24 -1.19
CA GLN A 475 13.13 -3.38 -1.72
C GLN A 475 11.62 -3.14 -1.72
N SER A 476 11.10 -2.49 -0.66
CA SER A 476 9.67 -2.17 -0.58
C SER A 476 9.20 -1.27 -1.70
N ARG A 477 10.00 -0.24 -2.02
CA ARG A 477 9.70 0.70 -3.11
C ARG A 477 9.70 0.00 -4.46
N PHE A 478 10.58 -0.97 -4.67
CA PHE A 478 10.51 -1.82 -5.86
C PHE A 478 9.29 -2.74 -5.86
N VAL A 479 8.86 -3.30 -4.73
CA VAL A 479 7.60 -4.08 -4.65
C VAL A 479 6.39 -3.21 -5.00
N GLU A 480 6.26 -2.03 -4.38
CA GLU A 480 5.22 -1.06 -4.73
C GLU A 480 5.26 -0.72 -6.22
N TRP A 481 6.45 -0.47 -6.75
CA TRP A 481 6.62 -0.14 -8.16
C TRP A 481 6.17 -1.27 -9.09
N LEU A 482 6.60 -2.50 -8.82
CA LEU A 482 6.20 -3.67 -9.58
C LEU A 482 4.67 -3.86 -9.54
N LEU A 483 4.03 -3.63 -8.39
CA LEU A 483 2.59 -3.86 -8.24
C LEU A 483 1.70 -2.71 -8.75
N LEU A 484 2.16 -1.46 -8.64
CA LEU A 484 1.36 -0.28 -9.01
C LEU A 484 1.71 0.24 -10.41
N PHE A 485 2.99 0.42 -10.71
CA PHE A 485 3.38 1.21 -11.88
C PHE A 485 3.61 0.37 -13.11
N SER A 486 3.93 -0.92 -12.99
CA SER A 486 4.01 -1.79 -14.17
C SER A 486 2.73 -1.75 -15.02
N GLN A 487 1.60 -1.33 -14.43
CA GLN A 487 0.27 -1.41 -14.99
C GLN A 487 -0.35 -0.05 -15.38
N ARG A 488 0.42 1.04 -15.23
CA ARG A 488 0.14 2.34 -15.85
C ARG A 488 1.04 2.49 -17.08
#